data_AF-A0A533XGN0-F1
#
_entry.id   AF-A0A533XGN0-F1
#
_cell.length_a   1.000
_cell.length_b   1.000
_cell.length_c   1.000
_cell.angle_alpha   90.00
_cell.angle_beta   90.00
_cell.angle_gamma   90.00
#
_symmetry.space_group_name_H-M   'P 1'
#
loop_
_entity.id
_entity.type
_entity.pdbx_description
1 polymer ?
#
loop_
_entity_poly.entity_id
_entity_poly.type
_entity_poly.pdbx_seq_one_letter_code
_entity_poly.pdbx_strand_id
1 'polypeptide(L)'
;MEKRIILFLILSMALIVLYPYVMEKMGLTKRPQPARPQKEIHAPTPAINPSPPSSASRLPTPAASGERRLLPSETPGAPTKGDTREQEVTVETDLVRVVFSSRGGVIKSWELKRYHTQDDKNPKEIQLVPSQSTSGPLMPPLEVQIADPKLQQRFNQGLYQVSTTSLSLTEAQPTGEVEFSYSDPETGARVDKRL
;
A
#
# COMPACT_ATOMS: atom_id res chain seq x y z
N MET A 1 -28.68 43.20 -1.12
CA MET A 1 -27.61 42.38 -0.49
C MET A 1 -28.13 41.57 0.70
N GLU A 2 -29.12 42.07 1.45
CA GLU A 2 -29.67 41.46 2.67
C GLU A 2 -30.42 40.12 2.50
N LYS A 3 -31.16 39.92 1.40
CA LYS A 3 -31.94 38.68 1.17
C LYS A 3 -31.07 37.42 1.07
N ARG A 4 -29.86 37.57 0.52
CA ARG A 4 -28.89 36.48 0.42
C ARG A 4 -28.34 36.14 1.81
N ILE A 5 -28.08 37.15 2.63
CA ILE A 5 -27.59 36.99 4.02
C ILE A 5 -28.64 36.28 4.89
N ILE A 6 -29.92 36.67 4.79
CA ILE A 6 -31.02 36.01 5.52
C ILE A 6 -31.15 34.55 5.08
N LEU A 7 -31.01 34.27 3.78
CA LEU A 7 -31.08 32.91 3.25
C LEU A 7 -29.91 32.03 3.75
N PHE A 8 -28.69 32.57 3.81
CA PHE A 8 -27.55 31.88 4.42
C PHE A 8 -27.74 31.63 5.92
N LEU A 9 -28.34 32.58 6.65
CA LEU A 9 -28.60 32.44 8.08
C LEU A 9 -29.61 31.33 8.38
N ILE A 10 -30.71 31.28 7.61
CA ILE A 10 -31.72 30.21 7.73
C ILE A 10 -31.12 28.86 7.32
N LEU A 11 -30.32 28.82 6.26
CA LEU A 11 -29.70 27.58 5.78
C LEU A 11 -28.66 27.05 6.77
N SER A 12 -27.89 27.92 7.41
CA SER A 12 -26.94 27.57 8.48
C SER A 12 -27.68 26.99 9.70
N MET A 13 -28.77 27.63 10.13
CA MET A 13 -29.61 27.14 11.21
C MET A 13 -30.20 25.76 10.88
N ALA A 14 -30.69 25.58 9.66
CA ALA A 14 -31.24 24.30 9.20
C ALA A 14 -30.17 23.21 9.18
N LEU A 15 -28.94 23.52 8.75
CA LEU A 15 -27.83 22.56 8.76
C LEU A 15 -27.48 22.12 10.18
N ILE A 16 -27.40 23.05 11.13
CA ILE A 16 -27.05 22.78 12.54
C ILE A 16 -28.09 21.88 13.21
N VAL A 17 -29.38 22.01 12.88
CA VAL A 17 -30.45 21.19 13.47
C VAL A 17 -30.63 19.87 12.74
N LEU A 18 -30.57 19.88 11.41
CA LEU A 18 -30.87 18.70 10.60
C LEU A 18 -29.68 17.73 10.55
N TYR A 19 -28.44 18.22 10.56
CA TYR A 19 -27.24 17.38 10.53
C TYR A 19 -27.12 16.40 11.71
N PRO A 20 -27.24 16.82 12.99
CA PRO A 20 -27.22 15.88 14.11
C PRO A 20 -28.43 14.93 14.09
N TYR A 21 -29.61 15.41 13.68
CA TYR A 21 -30.83 14.58 13.61
C TYR A 21 -30.72 13.45 12.58
N VAL A 22 -30.15 13.72 11.40
CA VAL A 22 -29.90 12.70 10.37
C VAL A 22 -28.81 11.73 10.82
N MET A 23 -27.74 12.23 11.46
CA MET A 23 -26.65 11.40 11.97
C MET A 23 -27.10 10.46 13.11
N GLU A 24 -28.02 10.89 13.95
CA GLU A 24 -28.58 10.09 15.05
C GLU A 24 -29.49 8.98 14.52
N LYS A 25 -30.31 9.25 13.49
CA LYS A 25 -31.14 8.23 12.84
C LYS A 25 -30.35 7.22 12.00
N MET A 26 -29.19 7.62 11.48
CA MET A 26 -28.32 6.79 10.62
C MET A 26 -27.26 6.01 11.43
N GLY A 27 -27.22 6.15 12.75
CA GLY A 27 -26.40 5.33 13.65
C GLY A 27 -24.88 5.58 13.60
N LEU A 28 -24.42 6.73 13.08
CA LEU A 28 -22.99 7.01 12.88
C LEU A 28 -22.29 7.74 14.04
N THR A 29 -22.94 8.01 15.16
CA THR A 29 -22.32 8.68 16.31
C THR A 29 -21.88 7.67 17.38
N LYS A 30 -20.63 7.18 17.28
CA LYS A 30 -19.92 6.67 18.47
C LYS A 30 -19.68 7.84 19.41
N ARG A 31 -20.40 7.85 20.53
CA ARG A 31 -20.19 8.77 21.67
C ARG A 31 -18.70 8.76 22.07
N PRO A 32 -18.02 9.92 22.18
CA PRO A 32 -16.69 9.97 22.78
C PRO A 32 -16.82 9.54 24.25
N GLN A 33 -16.16 8.45 24.60
CA GLN A 33 -16.08 8.00 25.98
C GLN A 33 -15.10 8.90 26.72
N PRO A 34 -15.47 9.53 27.85
CA PRO A 34 -14.54 10.35 28.62
C PRO A 34 -13.42 9.47 29.16
N ALA A 35 -12.18 9.87 28.86
CA ALA A 35 -10.98 9.27 29.41
C ALA A 35 -11.03 9.38 30.95
N ARG A 36 -10.98 8.23 31.64
CA ARG A 36 -10.79 8.21 33.09
C ARG A 36 -9.34 8.59 33.41
N PRO A 37 -9.10 9.49 34.38
CA PRO A 37 -7.76 9.83 34.81
C PRO A 37 -7.11 8.65 35.53
N GLN A 38 -6.02 8.13 34.97
CA GLN A 38 -5.16 7.19 35.67
C GLN A 38 -4.18 7.97 36.53
N LYS A 39 -4.27 7.71 37.83
CA LYS A 39 -3.57 8.34 38.94
C LYS A 39 -2.06 8.06 38.85
N GLU A 40 -1.27 9.12 38.97
CA GLU A 40 0.18 9.10 39.21
C GLU A 40 0.56 8.21 40.40
N ILE A 41 1.62 7.44 40.22
CA ILE A 41 2.51 7.04 41.32
C ILE A 41 3.94 7.34 40.88
N HIS A 42 4.45 8.48 41.36
CA HIS A 42 5.88 8.78 41.60
C HIS A 42 6.39 7.82 42.71
N ALA A 43 7.63 7.38 42.88
CA ALA A 43 9.01 7.67 42.45
C ALA A 43 9.88 6.46 42.94
N PRO A 44 11.24 6.47 43.04
CA PRO A 44 12.26 7.36 42.48
C PRO A 44 13.42 6.65 41.73
N THR A 45 14.14 7.48 40.98
CA THR A 45 15.48 7.32 40.39
C THR A 45 16.60 7.29 41.45
N PRO A 46 17.74 6.64 41.18
CA PRO A 46 19.05 7.36 41.22
C PRO A 46 19.90 7.07 39.96
N ALA A 47 20.34 8.06 39.18
CA ALA A 47 21.50 8.96 39.35
C ALA A 47 22.83 8.42 38.73
N ILE A 48 23.08 8.85 37.49
CA ILE A 48 24.32 9.43 36.89
C ILE A 48 25.72 8.89 37.30
N ASN A 49 26.41 8.26 36.33
CA ASN A 49 27.81 8.37 35.82
C ASN A 49 29.04 8.48 36.78
N PRO A 50 30.30 8.15 36.37
CA PRO A 50 30.88 8.24 35.01
C PRO A 50 31.85 7.11 34.54
N SER A 51 32.15 7.08 33.23
CA SER A 51 33.29 6.40 32.56
C SER A 51 34.63 7.13 32.81
N PRO A 52 35.82 6.81 32.22
CA PRO A 52 36.29 5.69 31.35
C PRO A 52 37.69 5.12 31.83
N PRO A 53 38.50 4.32 31.06
CA PRO A 53 39.23 4.76 29.85
C PRO A 53 39.42 3.73 28.70
N SER A 54 39.50 4.29 27.49
CA SER A 54 40.37 4.00 26.33
C SER A 54 41.05 2.63 26.14
N SER A 55 40.90 2.05 24.94
CA SER A 55 41.99 1.41 24.19
C SER A 55 41.65 1.29 22.70
N ALA A 56 42.54 1.81 21.87
CA ALA A 56 42.51 1.84 20.42
C ALA A 56 43.18 0.61 19.78
N SER A 57 42.70 0.15 18.62
CA SER A 57 43.49 -0.42 17.51
C SER A 57 42.52 -0.77 16.37
N ARG A 58 42.51 -0.02 15.25
CA ARG A 58 43.32 -0.15 14.02
C ARG A 58 42.55 -0.86 12.89
N LEU A 59 42.49 -0.14 11.76
CA LEU A 59 42.09 -0.58 10.42
C LEU A 59 42.96 -1.76 9.92
N PRO A 60 42.56 -2.38 8.80
CA PRO A 60 43.18 -1.93 7.54
C PRO A 60 42.19 -1.69 6.38
N THR A 61 42.46 -0.60 5.68
CA THR A 61 42.08 -0.31 4.28
C THR A 61 42.80 -1.27 3.33
N PRO A 62 42.28 -1.48 2.11
CA PRO A 62 43.04 -1.00 0.94
C PRO A 62 42.23 -0.08 0.00
N ALA A 63 42.89 1.00 -0.42
CA ALA A 63 42.58 1.76 -1.63
C ALA A 63 42.86 0.88 -2.88
N ALA A 64 42.44 1.15 -4.12
CA ALA A 64 42.17 2.43 -4.76
C ALA A 64 41.39 2.24 -6.09
N SER A 65 40.77 3.34 -6.49
CA SER A 65 40.61 3.85 -7.87
C SER A 65 39.86 3.07 -8.95
N GLY A 66 38.82 3.72 -9.45
CA GLY A 66 38.12 3.38 -10.70
C GLY A 66 37.04 4.40 -11.02
N GLU A 67 37.43 5.65 -11.23
CA GLU A 67 36.55 6.72 -11.68
C GLU A 67 36.08 6.43 -13.11
N ARG A 68 34.78 6.17 -13.30
CA ARG A 68 34.11 6.35 -14.59
C ARG A 68 32.69 6.85 -14.37
N ARG A 69 32.57 8.18 -14.41
CA ARG A 69 31.37 8.90 -14.85
C ARG A 69 30.86 8.22 -16.13
N LEU A 70 29.57 7.88 -16.22
CA LEU A 70 28.71 7.97 -17.41
C LEU A 70 27.27 7.47 -17.07
N LEU A 71 26.31 8.39 -17.17
CA LEU A 71 24.85 8.26 -17.37
C LEU A 71 23.94 7.63 -16.28
N PRO A 72 22.80 8.28 -15.94
CA PRO A 72 21.72 7.64 -15.20
C PRO A 72 20.91 6.77 -16.17
N SER A 73 21.13 5.46 -16.11
CA SER A 73 20.14 4.49 -16.57
C SER A 73 19.36 4.01 -15.37
N GLU A 74 18.11 4.45 -15.26
CA GLU A 74 17.11 3.86 -14.36
C GLU A 74 17.01 2.37 -14.67
N THR A 75 17.67 1.57 -13.84
CA THR A 75 17.37 0.15 -13.69
C THR A 75 16.38 0.08 -12.54
N PRO A 76 15.12 -0.37 -12.75
CA PRO A 76 14.20 -0.62 -11.65
C PRO A 76 14.85 -1.63 -10.72
N GLY A 77 15.21 -1.18 -9.51
CA GLY A 77 15.96 -1.97 -8.55
C GLY A 77 15.22 -3.27 -8.24
N ALA A 78 15.98 -4.38 -8.27
CA ALA A 78 15.53 -5.61 -7.66
C ALA A 78 15.14 -5.31 -6.19
N PRO A 79 13.96 -5.76 -5.73
CA PRO A 79 13.49 -5.44 -4.40
C PRO A 79 14.44 -6.05 -3.35
N THR A 80 14.88 -5.22 -2.43
CA THR A 80 15.66 -5.67 -1.26
C THR A 80 14.73 -6.42 -0.31
N LYS A 81 15.18 -7.60 0.10
CA LYS A 81 14.53 -8.46 1.11
C LYS A 81 14.28 -7.66 2.39
N GLY A 82 13.03 -7.28 2.65
CA GLY A 82 12.62 -6.54 3.86
C GLY A 82 11.93 -5.20 3.63
N ASP A 83 11.44 -4.92 2.43
CA ASP A 83 10.66 -3.70 2.22
C ASP A 83 9.39 -3.72 3.09
N THR A 84 9.22 -2.67 3.90
CA THR A 84 8.14 -2.57 4.89
C THR A 84 6.89 -1.90 4.28
N ARG A 85 6.96 -1.53 3.00
CA ARG A 85 5.90 -0.83 2.27
C ARG A 85 5.32 -1.72 1.17
N GLU A 86 4.04 -1.50 0.89
CA GLU A 86 3.39 -2.09 -0.28
C GLU A 86 4.10 -1.58 -1.54
N GLN A 87 4.44 -2.51 -2.43
CA GLN A 87 5.06 -2.26 -3.72
C GLN A 87 4.07 -2.62 -4.82
N GLU A 88 4.16 -1.92 -5.93
CA GLU A 88 3.41 -2.26 -7.14
C GLU A 88 4.36 -2.90 -8.14
N VAL A 89 3.91 -4.00 -8.76
CA VAL A 89 4.64 -4.67 -9.83
C VAL A 89 3.86 -4.47 -11.12
N THR A 90 4.51 -3.88 -12.13
CA THR A 90 3.86 -3.63 -13.43
C THR A 90 4.33 -4.65 -14.45
N VAL A 91 3.40 -5.43 -14.99
CA VAL A 91 3.64 -6.33 -16.12
C VAL A 91 2.96 -5.75 -17.34
N GLU A 92 3.74 -5.47 -18.38
CA GLU A 92 3.27 -4.77 -19.56
C GLU A 92 3.58 -5.56 -20.84
N THR A 93 2.61 -5.62 -21.73
CA THR A 93 2.73 -6.21 -23.07
C THR A 93 2.25 -5.22 -24.13
N ASP A 94 2.32 -5.58 -25.41
CA ASP A 94 1.76 -4.78 -26.50
C ASP A 94 0.22 -4.68 -26.48
N LEU A 95 -0.45 -5.53 -25.70
CA LEU A 95 -1.92 -5.61 -25.64
C LEU A 95 -2.51 -5.16 -24.30
N VAL A 96 -1.80 -5.41 -23.19
CA VAL A 96 -2.32 -5.19 -21.83
C VAL A 96 -1.27 -4.61 -20.90
N ARG A 97 -1.73 -3.91 -19.88
CA ARG A 97 -0.94 -3.47 -18.71
C ARG A 97 -1.62 -4.01 -17.46
N VAL A 98 -0.89 -4.77 -16.65
CA VAL A 98 -1.38 -5.38 -15.42
C VAL A 98 -0.53 -4.88 -14.26
N VAL A 99 -1.18 -4.36 -13.22
CA VAL A 99 -0.51 -3.90 -12.00
C VAL A 99 -0.89 -4.81 -10.86
N PHE A 100 0.12 -5.40 -10.21
CA PHE A 100 -0.02 -6.26 -9.05
C PHE A 100 0.37 -5.51 -7.78
N SER A 101 -0.27 -5.83 -6.65
CA SER A 101 0.18 -5.40 -5.33
C SER A 101 1.03 -6.48 -4.69
N SER A 102 2.18 -6.09 -4.12
CA SER A 102 2.92 -6.97 -3.22
C SER A 102 2.14 -7.26 -1.94
N ARG A 103 1.19 -6.42 -1.55
CA ARG A 103 0.26 -6.73 -0.46
C ARG A 103 -0.79 -7.71 -0.95
N GLY A 104 -0.84 -8.89 -0.34
CA GLY A 104 -1.77 -9.95 -0.73
C GLY A 104 -1.42 -10.69 -2.02
N GLY A 105 -0.49 -10.18 -2.83
CA GLY A 105 -0.12 -10.79 -4.12
C GLY A 105 -1.30 -10.80 -5.11
N VAL A 106 -2.04 -9.70 -5.19
CA VAL A 106 -3.30 -9.57 -5.96
C VAL A 106 -3.16 -8.60 -7.13
N ILE A 107 -4.08 -8.68 -8.09
CA ILE A 107 -4.16 -7.72 -9.22
C ILE A 107 -4.90 -6.46 -8.76
N LYS A 108 -4.28 -5.28 -8.92
CA LYS A 108 -4.88 -3.96 -8.68
C LYS A 108 -5.55 -3.40 -9.93
N SER A 109 -4.91 -3.51 -11.09
CA SER A 109 -5.47 -3.06 -12.36
C SER A 109 -5.11 -4.01 -13.50
N TRP A 110 -5.98 -4.06 -14.50
CA TRP A 110 -5.75 -4.76 -15.75
C TRP A 110 -6.37 -3.93 -16.86
N GLU A 111 -5.53 -3.28 -17.64
CA GLU A 111 -5.90 -2.35 -18.71
C GLU A 111 -5.67 -3.00 -20.07
N LEU A 112 -6.63 -2.83 -20.97
CA LEU A 112 -6.59 -3.31 -22.34
C LEU A 112 -6.24 -2.15 -23.27
N LYS A 113 -4.99 -2.09 -23.74
CA LYS A 113 -4.43 -0.96 -24.53
C LYS A 113 -5.13 -0.72 -25.86
N ARG A 114 -5.74 -1.75 -26.43
CA ARG A 114 -6.39 -1.71 -27.76
C ARG A 114 -7.88 -1.40 -27.71
N TYR A 115 -8.47 -1.39 -26.51
CA TYR A 115 -9.91 -1.22 -26.32
C TYR A 115 -10.15 0.06 -25.55
N HIS A 116 -11.07 0.89 -26.06
CA HIS A 116 -11.37 2.18 -25.45
C HIS A 116 -12.85 2.28 -25.06
N THR A 117 -13.13 3.12 -24.06
CA THR A 117 -14.49 3.50 -23.68
C THR A 117 -15.22 4.17 -24.86
N GLN A 118 -16.55 4.04 -24.90
CA GLN A 118 -17.41 4.65 -25.95
C GLN A 118 -17.49 6.20 -25.90
N ASP A 119 -16.60 6.85 -25.15
CA ASP A 119 -16.52 8.30 -25.07
C ASP A 119 -15.54 8.81 -26.14
N ASP A 120 -16.07 9.35 -27.24
CA ASP A 120 -15.27 9.90 -28.35
C ASP A 120 -14.44 11.13 -27.96
N LYS A 121 -14.80 11.84 -26.87
CA LYS A 121 -14.12 13.06 -26.44
C LYS A 121 -12.93 12.77 -25.54
N ASN A 122 -12.97 11.66 -24.80
CA ASN A 122 -11.90 11.21 -23.92
C ASN A 122 -11.85 9.67 -23.88
N PRO A 123 -11.33 9.04 -24.95
CA PRO A 123 -11.21 7.59 -25.00
C PRO A 123 -10.21 7.13 -23.94
N LYS A 124 -10.68 6.34 -22.98
CA LYS A 124 -9.85 5.70 -21.96
C LYS A 124 -9.72 4.21 -22.25
N GLU A 125 -8.56 3.64 -21.98
CA GLU A 125 -8.35 2.19 -22.07
C GLU A 125 -9.33 1.44 -21.16
N ILE A 126 -9.83 0.29 -21.62
CA ILE A 126 -10.77 -0.51 -20.83
C ILE A 126 -10.02 -1.18 -19.66
N GLN A 127 -10.47 -0.91 -18.44
CA GLN A 127 -9.98 -1.55 -17.23
C GLN A 127 -10.92 -2.68 -16.79
N LEU A 128 -10.39 -3.90 -16.67
CA LEU A 128 -11.16 -5.10 -16.29
C LEU A 128 -11.33 -5.27 -14.79
N VAL A 129 -10.36 -4.79 -14.01
CA VAL A 129 -10.41 -4.87 -12.54
C VAL A 129 -10.98 -3.56 -12.02
N PRO A 130 -12.20 -3.56 -11.44
CA PRO A 130 -12.81 -2.35 -10.92
C PRO A 130 -11.97 -1.80 -9.76
N SER A 131 -11.90 -0.48 -9.66
CA SER A 131 -11.27 0.16 -8.50
C SER A 131 -12.07 -0.15 -7.24
N GLN A 132 -11.35 -0.39 -6.14
CA GLN A 132 -11.91 -0.61 -4.80
C GLN A 132 -12.74 0.59 -4.30
N SER A 133 -12.59 1.77 -4.92
CA SER A 133 -13.37 2.97 -4.63
C SER A 133 -14.72 3.02 -5.33
N THR A 134 -14.90 2.26 -6.42
CA THR A 134 -16.07 2.34 -7.30
C THR A 134 -16.95 1.10 -7.22
N SER A 135 -16.38 0.00 -6.72
CA SER A 135 -17.08 -1.26 -6.48
C SER A 135 -17.19 -1.52 -4.98
N GLY A 136 -18.27 -2.17 -4.55
CA GLY A 136 -18.46 -2.57 -3.14
C GLY A 136 -17.41 -3.61 -2.69
N PRO A 137 -17.64 -4.36 -1.60
CA PRO A 137 -16.70 -5.40 -1.19
C PRO A 137 -16.63 -6.50 -2.26
N LEU A 138 -15.63 -6.38 -3.15
CA LEU A 138 -15.27 -7.37 -4.14
C LEU A 138 -14.01 -8.11 -3.69
N MET A 139 -13.98 -9.39 -3.98
CA MET A 139 -12.78 -10.20 -3.81
C MET A 139 -11.76 -9.83 -4.90
N PRO A 140 -10.57 -9.31 -4.56
CA PRO A 140 -9.54 -9.00 -5.55
C PRO A 140 -9.10 -10.24 -6.35
N PRO A 141 -8.77 -10.07 -7.63
CA PRO A 141 -8.27 -11.17 -8.45
C PRO A 141 -6.96 -11.74 -7.89
N LEU A 142 -6.82 -13.06 -8.00
CA LEU A 142 -5.69 -13.85 -7.47
C LEU A 142 -5.56 -13.87 -5.95
N GLU A 143 -6.56 -13.44 -5.19
CA GLU A 143 -6.59 -13.63 -3.74
C GLU A 143 -6.58 -15.13 -3.38
N VAL A 144 -5.82 -15.49 -2.35
CA VAL A 144 -5.76 -16.86 -1.82
C VAL A 144 -6.97 -17.09 -0.93
N GLN A 145 -7.62 -18.26 -1.00
CA GLN A 145 -8.67 -18.63 -0.06
C GLN A 145 -8.29 -19.83 0.78
N ILE A 146 -8.42 -19.68 2.10
CA ILE A 146 -8.11 -20.68 3.11
C ILE A 146 -9.23 -20.69 4.16
N ALA A 147 -9.50 -21.88 4.69
CA ALA A 147 -10.54 -22.08 5.70
C ALA A 147 -10.26 -21.38 7.04
N ASP A 148 -8.98 -21.26 7.43
CA ASP A 148 -8.60 -20.56 8.67
C ASP A 148 -8.68 -19.04 8.46
N PRO A 149 -9.59 -18.33 9.17
CA PRO A 149 -9.78 -16.90 8.98
C PRO A 149 -8.58 -16.05 9.42
N LYS A 150 -7.78 -16.51 10.40
CA LYS A 150 -6.58 -15.77 10.84
C LYS A 150 -5.48 -15.90 9.79
N LEU A 151 -5.26 -17.11 9.29
CA LEU A 151 -4.28 -17.35 8.24
C LEU A 151 -4.69 -16.65 6.93
N GLN A 152 -5.98 -16.70 6.59
CA GLN A 152 -6.56 -15.95 5.47
C GLN A 152 -6.23 -14.47 5.54
N GLN A 153 -6.47 -13.83 6.70
CA GLN A 153 -6.19 -12.41 6.87
C GLN A 153 -4.69 -12.10 6.68
N ARG A 154 -3.80 -12.96 7.19
CA ARG A 154 -2.35 -12.77 7.05
C ARG A 154 -1.88 -12.93 5.61
N PHE A 155 -2.40 -13.90 4.87
CA PHE A 155 -2.08 -14.03 3.44
C PHE A 155 -2.66 -12.92 2.58
N ASN A 156 -3.79 -12.34 2.96
CA ASN A 156 -4.39 -11.23 2.22
C ASN A 156 -3.73 -9.88 2.53
N GLN A 157 -3.24 -9.69 3.74
CA GLN A 157 -2.64 -8.43 4.19
C GLN A 157 -1.10 -8.45 4.22
N GLY A 158 -0.51 -9.64 4.09
CA GLY A 158 0.92 -9.86 4.11
C GLY A 158 1.62 -9.18 2.93
N LEU A 159 2.85 -8.72 3.15
CA LEU A 159 3.72 -8.20 2.11
C LEU A 159 4.51 -9.34 1.50
N TYR A 160 4.17 -9.69 0.26
CA TYR A 160 4.86 -10.70 -0.53
C TYR A 160 6.20 -10.13 -1.01
N GLN A 161 7.23 -10.95 -0.95
CA GLN A 161 8.50 -10.68 -1.62
C GLN A 161 8.30 -10.93 -3.11
N VAL A 162 8.63 -9.93 -3.92
CA VAL A 162 8.49 -9.98 -5.38
C VAL A 162 9.85 -10.19 -6.03
N SER A 163 9.95 -10.90 -7.16
CA SER A 163 11.23 -11.10 -7.85
C SER A 163 11.69 -9.87 -8.64
N THR A 164 10.73 -9.11 -9.19
CA THR A 164 10.95 -7.87 -9.94
C THR A 164 9.79 -6.89 -9.73
N THR A 165 10.04 -5.61 -9.92
CA THR A 165 9.04 -4.52 -9.84
C THR A 165 8.44 -4.16 -11.20
N SER A 166 9.10 -4.56 -12.30
CA SER A 166 8.56 -4.38 -13.64
C SER A 166 8.97 -5.51 -14.57
N LEU A 167 8.09 -5.84 -15.51
CA LEU A 167 8.34 -6.79 -16.58
C LEU A 167 7.67 -6.28 -17.86
N SER A 168 8.43 -6.17 -18.94
CA SER A 168 7.90 -5.80 -20.25
C SER A 168 8.12 -6.95 -21.23
N LEU A 169 7.03 -7.44 -21.81
CA LEU A 169 7.04 -8.49 -22.83
C LEU A 169 6.74 -7.86 -24.18
N THR A 170 7.53 -8.23 -25.17
CA THR A 170 7.42 -7.74 -26.56
C THR A 170 7.44 -8.94 -27.50
N GLU A 171 7.15 -8.73 -28.79
CA GLU A 171 7.32 -9.82 -29.78
C GLU A 171 8.74 -10.40 -29.80
N ALA A 172 9.77 -9.58 -29.51
CA ALA A 172 11.16 -10.03 -29.43
C ALA A 172 11.47 -10.82 -28.14
N GLN A 173 10.72 -10.57 -27.06
CA GLN A 173 10.86 -11.27 -25.77
C GLN A 173 9.45 -11.58 -25.24
N PRO A 174 8.79 -12.63 -25.78
CA PRO A 174 7.37 -12.89 -25.53
C PRO A 174 7.12 -13.55 -24.16
N THR A 175 8.17 -14.06 -23.52
CA THR A 175 8.10 -14.75 -22.23
C THR A 175 8.95 -14.06 -21.18
N GLY A 176 8.40 -13.98 -19.98
CA GLY A 176 9.05 -13.55 -18.76
C GLY A 176 8.24 -14.05 -17.57
N GLU A 177 8.79 -13.93 -16.38
CA GLU A 177 8.19 -14.50 -15.18
C GLU A 177 8.32 -13.54 -13.99
N VAL A 178 7.27 -13.43 -13.20
CA VAL A 178 7.27 -12.72 -11.92
C VAL A 178 6.85 -13.68 -10.81
N GLU A 179 7.64 -13.72 -9.74
CA GLU A 179 7.35 -14.54 -8.56
C GLU A 179 6.96 -13.66 -7.38
N PHE A 180 5.89 -14.05 -6.68
CA PHE A 180 5.46 -13.47 -5.40
C PHE A 180 5.51 -14.57 -4.34
N SER A 181 6.29 -14.37 -3.29
CA SER A 181 6.44 -15.33 -2.19
C SER A 181 6.11 -14.71 -0.84
N TYR A 182 5.32 -15.41 -0.04
CA TYR A 182 5.01 -15.01 1.33
C TYR A 182 5.08 -16.22 2.25
N SER A 183 5.69 -16.04 3.42
CA SER A 183 5.74 -17.04 4.48
C SER A 183 5.15 -16.45 5.75
N ASP A 184 4.16 -17.13 6.31
CA ASP A 184 3.56 -16.75 7.59
C ASP A 184 4.56 -17.06 8.73
N PRO A 185 4.90 -16.07 9.59
CA PRO A 185 5.91 -16.25 10.62
C PRO A 185 5.44 -17.09 11.82
N GLU A 186 4.13 -17.31 11.99
CA GLU A 186 3.62 -18.06 13.14
C GLU A 186 3.42 -19.55 12.83
N THR A 187 2.89 -19.86 11.65
CA THR A 187 2.55 -21.21 11.22
C THR A 187 3.59 -21.83 10.28
N GLY A 188 4.45 -21.00 9.68
CA GLY A 188 5.38 -21.42 8.63
C GLY A 188 4.72 -21.74 7.28
N ALA A 189 3.41 -21.53 7.16
CA ALA A 189 2.70 -21.75 5.91
C ALA A 189 3.18 -20.76 4.84
N ARG A 190 3.32 -21.23 3.60
CA ARG A 190 3.89 -20.46 2.49
C ARG A 190 2.94 -20.41 1.29
N VAL A 191 2.94 -19.27 0.61
CA VAL A 191 2.28 -19.06 -0.68
C VAL A 191 3.34 -18.57 -1.67
N ASP A 192 3.43 -19.25 -2.81
CA ASP A 192 4.24 -18.83 -3.96
C ASP A 192 3.32 -18.70 -5.18
N LYS A 193 3.39 -17.56 -5.87
CA LYS A 193 2.68 -17.30 -7.12
C LYS A 193 3.70 -17.02 -8.20
N ARG A 194 3.58 -17.71 -9.33
CA ARG A 194 4.44 -17.58 -10.51
C ARG A 194 3.55 -17.18 -11.68
N LEU A 195 3.85 -16.03 -12.28
CA LEU A 195 3.02 -15.34 -13.27
C LEU A 195 3.81 -15.09 -14.56
#